data_AF-A0AAD5R002-F1
#
_entry.id   AF-A0AAD5R002-F1
#
_cell.length_a   1.000
_cell.length_b   1.000
_cell.length_c   1.000
_cell.angle_alpha   90.00
_cell.angle_beta   90.00
_cell.angle_gamma   90.00
#
_symmetry.space_group_name_H-M   'P 1'
#
loop_
_entity.id
_entity.type
_entity.pdbx_description
1 polymer ?
#
loop_
_entity_poly.entity_id
_entity_poly.type
_entity_poly.pdbx_seq_one_letter_code
_entity_poly.pdbx_strand_id
1 'polypeptide(L)' 'MCEIGKADMEIDPIPASHTTISGAITATNVIMANWSRQMWQNVVNRAIRMLASAPFGLHFFTATVTLT' A
#
# COMPACT_ATOMS: atom_id res chain seq x y z
N MET A 1 14.99 40.66 20.87
CA MET A 1 15.24 39.23 21.16
C MET A 1 13.86 38.59 21.10
N CYS A 2 13.48 37.96 19.99
CA CYS A 2 12.17 37.30 19.91
C CYS A 2 12.25 36.03 20.74
N GLU A 3 11.52 36.00 21.85
CA GLU A 3 11.18 34.75 22.52
C GLU A 3 10.34 33.95 21.53
N ILE A 4 10.93 32.88 21.00
CA ILE A 4 10.18 31.83 20.31
C ILE A 4 9.40 31.14 21.41
N GLY A 5 8.25 31.74 21.74
CA GLY A 5 7.25 31.14 22.59
C GLY A 5 6.97 29.75 22.06
N LYS A 6 6.94 28.79 22.99
CA LYS A 6 6.35 27.47 22.83
C LYS A 6 4.95 27.61 22.23
N ALA A 7 4.86 27.67 20.91
CA ALA A 7 3.78 27.03 20.22
C ALA A 7 4.21 25.58 20.17
N ASP A 8 3.75 24.80 21.14
CA ASP A 8 3.65 23.36 20.98
C ASP A 8 2.79 23.17 19.72
N MET A 9 3.45 23.13 18.55
CA MET A 9 2.80 22.75 17.30
C MET A 9 2.47 21.28 17.51
N GLU A 10 1.29 21.05 18.08
CA GLU A 10 0.63 19.76 18.16
C GLU A 10 0.34 19.38 16.71
N ILE A 11 1.35 18.82 16.04
CA ILE A 11 1.20 18.26 14.70
C ILE A 11 0.42 16.99 14.91
N ASP A 12 -0.88 17.07 14.64
CA ASP A 12 -1.76 15.92 14.65
C ASP A 12 -1.19 14.82 13.73
N PRO A 13 -1.29 13.55 14.13
CA PRO A 13 -0.89 12.44 13.26
C PRO A 13 -1.62 12.49 11.93
N ILE A 14 -0.90 12.27 10.83
CA ILE A 14 -1.51 12.21 9.50
C ILE A 14 -2.54 11.07 9.47
N PRO A 15 -3.82 11.34 9.11
CA PRO A 15 -4.83 10.31 9.04
C PRO A 15 -4.45 9.18 8.07
N ALA A 16 -4.76 7.93 8.43
CA ALA A 16 -4.39 6.74 7.64
C ALA A 16 -4.95 6.76 6.21
N SER A 17 -6.08 7.43 5.99
CA SER A 17 -6.67 7.61 4.66
C SER A 17 -5.78 8.39 3.68
N HIS A 18 -4.88 9.23 4.20
CA HIS A 18 -3.93 9.99 3.38
C HIS A 18 -2.61 9.26 3.12
N THR A 19 -2.34 8.17 3.86
CA THR A 19 -1.11 7.35 3.73
C THR A 19 -1.37 5.97 3.13
N THR A 20 -2.63 5.65 2.82
CA THR A 20 -3.05 4.35 2.27
C THR A 20 -3.46 4.51 0.82
N ILE A 21 -2.92 3.65 -0.04
CA ILE A 21 -3.39 3.49 -1.43
C ILE A 21 -4.04 2.11 -1.54
N SER A 22 -5.30 2.07 -1.98
CA SER A 22 -6.06 0.84 -2.21
C SER A 22 -6.51 0.74 -3.66
N GLY A 23 -6.60 -0.49 -4.18
CA GLY A 23 -7.10 -0.75 -5.52
C GLY A 23 -7.63 -2.18 -5.66
N ALA A 24 -8.35 -2.45 -6.75
CA ALA A 24 -8.85 -3.77 -7.09
C ALA A 24 -8.31 -4.20 -8.47
N ILE A 25 -8.01 -5.49 -8.62
CA ILE A 25 -7.64 -6.09 -9.90
C ILE A 25 -8.81 -6.94 -10.35
N THR A 26 -9.36 -6.61 -11.52
CA THR A 26 -10.42 -7.40 -12.15
C THR A 26 -9.85 -8.18 -13.31
N ALA A 27 -10.03 -9.50 -13.30
CA ALA A 27 -9.68 -10.34 -14.43
C ALA A 27 -10.75 -10.25 -15.53
N THR A 28 -10.33 -9.85 -16.73
CA THR A 28 -11.23 -9.75 -17.89
C THR A 28 -11.19 -10.98 -18.79
N ASN A 29 -10.17 -11.82 -18.67
CA ASN A 29 -10.04 -13.05 -19.45
C ASN A 29 -10.54 -14.27 -18.65
N VAL A 30 -11.28 -15.15 -19.32
CA VAL A 30 -11.88 -16.36 -18.74
C VAL A 30 -10.86 -17.30 -18.09
N ILE A 31 -9.63 -17.36 -18.58
CA ILE A 31 -8.58 -18.22 -18.02
C ILE A 31 -8.22 -17.73 -16.61
N MET A 32 -7.93 -16.44 -16.45
CA MET A 32 -7.57 -15.85 -15.16
C MET A 32 -8.74 -15.82 -14.18
N ALA A 33 -9.97 -15.67 -14.69
CA ALA A 33 -11.17 -15.75 -13.86
C ALA A 33 -11.35 -17.14 -13.21
N ASN A 34 -10.88 -18.21 -13.88
CA ASN A 34 -10.94 -19.59 -13.38
C ASN A 34 -9.68 -20.03 -12.62
N TRP A 35 -8.72 -19.13 -12.39
CA TRP A 35 -7.55 -19.46 -11.59
C TRP A 35 -7.93 -19.74 -10.14
N SER A 36 -7.25 -20.71 -9.54
CA SER A 36 -7.42 -20.99 -8.13
C SER A 36 -6.91 -19.82 -7.27
N ARG A 37 -7.37 -19.76 -6.02
CA ARG A 37 -6.88 -18.78 -5.04
C ARG A 37 -5.35 -18.79 -4.92
N GLN A 38 -4.73 -19.97 -4.98
CA GLN A 38 -3.27 -20.12 -4.89
C GLN A 38 -2.56 -19.53 -6.12
N MET A 39 -3.13 -19.69 -7.32
CA MET A 39 -2.58 -19.08 -8.53
C MET A 39 -2.63 -17.55 -8.45
N TRP A 40 -3.76 -16.99 -8.01
CA TRP A 40 -3.88 -15.56 -7.73
C TRP A 40 -2.89 -15.08 -6.67
N GLN A 41 -2.73 -15.85 -5.59
CA GLN A 41 -1.78 -15.54 -4.52
C GLN A 41 -0.34 -15.38 -5.05
N ASN A 42 0.08 -16.21 -6.01
CA ASN A 42 1.40 -16.12 -6.62
C ASN A 42 1.61 -14.79 -7.37
N VAL A 43 0.60 -14.35 -8.12
CA VAL A 43 0.64 -13.09 -8.86
C VAL A 43 0.69 -11.90 -7.91
N VAL A 44 -0.20 -11.85 -6.93
CA VAL A 44 -0.25 -10.72 -5.99
C VAL A 44 0.96 -10.67 -5.06
N ASN A 45 1.52 -11.81 -4.66
CA ASN A 45 2.78 -11.86 -3.90
C ASN A 45 3.96 -11.31 -4.71
N ARG A 46 3.95 -11.46 -6.04
CA ARG A 46 4.95 -10.80 -6.89
C ARG A 46 4.77 -9.28 -6.86
N ALA A 47 3.54 -8.78 -6.94
CA ALA A 47 3.26 -7.35 -6.83
C ALA A 47 3.69 -6.76 -5.47
N ILE A 48 3.37 -7.44 -4.36
CA ILE A 48 3.83 -7.03 -3.01
C ILE A 48 5.36 -6.95 -2.97
N ARG A 49 6.06 -7.97 -3.47
CA ARG A 49 7.53 -7.98 -3.49
C ARG A 49 8.11 -6.84 -4.32
N MET A 50 7.49 -6.50 -5.44
CA MET A 50 7.89 -5.35 -6.25
C MET A 50 7.70 -4.03 -5.51
N LEU A 51 6.58 -3.86 -4.81
CA LEU A 51 6.31 -2.67 -3.99
C LEU A 51 7.27 -2.55 -2.81
N ALA A 52 7.67 -3.66 -2.21
CA ALA A 52 8.66 -3.71 -1.12
C ALA A 52 10.11 -3.56 -1.62
N SER A 53 10.36 -3.73 -2.91
CA SER A 53 11.71 -3.63 -3.50
C SER A 53 12.03 -2.20 -3.95
N ALA A 54 13.32 -1.85 -4.03
CA ALA A 54 13.75 -0.55 -4.56
C ALA A 54 13.36 -0.42 -6.06
N PRO A 55 12.86 0.75 -6.53
CA PRO A 55 12.78 2.04 -5.82
C PRO A 55 11.51 2.23 -4.97
N PHE A 56 10.48 1.39 -5.13
CA PHE A 56 9.18 1.57 -4.48
C PHE A 56 9.24 1.41 -2.95
N GLY A 57 10.11 0.55 -2.44
CA GLY A 57 10.29 0.33 -1.00
C GLY A 57 10.73 1.59 -0.22
N LEU A 58 11.20 2.63 -0.91
CA LEU A 58 11.49 3.94 -0.29
C LEU A 58 10.23 4.78 -0.03
N HIS A 59 9.13 4.48 -0.73
CA HIS A 59 7.87 5.22 -0.66
C HIS A 59 6.75 4.43 0.02
N PHE A 60 6.86 3.11 0.04
CA PHE A 60 5.87 2.22 0.63
C PHE A 60 6.46 1.46 1.82
N PHE A 61 6.03 1.80 3.03
CA PHE A 61 6.46 1.12 4.26
C PHE A 61 5.87 -0.29 4.39
N THR A 62 4.66 -0.50 3.87
CA THR A 62 3.97 -1.79 3.95
C THR A 62 3.08 -1.99 2.73
N ALA A 63 2.95 -3.24 2.29
CA ALA A 63 2.03 -3.65 1.24
C ALA A 63 1.31 -4.94 1.66
N THR A 64 -0.02 -4.96 1.53
CA THR A 64 -0.87 -6.09 1.90
C THR A 64 -1.84 -6.41 0.78
N VAL A 65 -2.20 -7.68 0.59
CA VAL A 65 -3.22 -8.07 -0.38
C VAL A 65 -4.23 -9.00 0.27
N THR A 66 -5.50 -8.74 -0.01
CA THR A 66 -6.63 -9.58 0.37
C THR A 66 -7.25 -10.17 -0.89
N LEU A 67 -7.35 -11.50 -0.95
CA LEU A 67 -8.12 -12.20 -1.98
C LEU A 67 -9.53 -12.43 -1.46
N THR A 68 -10.50 -11.79 -2.11
CA THR A 68 -11.95 -11.92 -1.84
C THR A 68 -12.57 -12.93 -2.78
#